data_AF-A0A7S4J368-F1
#
_entry.id   AF-A0A7S4J368-F1
#
_cell.length_a   1.000
_cell.length_b   1.000
_cell.length_c   1.000
_cell.angle_alpha   90.00
_cell.angle_beta   90.00
_cell.angle_gamma   90.00
#
_symmetry.space_group_name_H-M   'P 1'
#
loop_
_entity.id
_entity.type
_entity.pdbx_description
1 polymer ?
#
loop_
_entity_poly.entity_id
_entity_poly.type
_entity_poly.pdbx_seq_one_letter_code
_entity_poly.pdbx_strand_id
1 'polypeptide(L)'
;SDLVILSLYGYYPLRHADNLHGPIPTELGRLKKLELLFLQSHVLTGTLPSELGSMPSLESLILWDNRLTGTVPLEFAEHAPKLTRLDLAWNNFTGSLDFLCGKFGSSSRYYLR
;
A
#
# COMPACT_ATOMS: atom_id res chain seq x y z
N SER A 1 -3.99 2.66 19.59
CA SER A 1 -2.64 3.24 19.71
C SER A 1 -1.63 2.30 19.08
N ASP A 2 -1.94 1.71 17.92
CA ASP A 2 -1.31 0.44 17.51
C ASP A 2 -0.82 0.45 16.06
N LEU A 3 -0.61 1.65 15.50
CA LEU A 3 -0.19 1.81 14.11
C LEU A 3 1.20 2.43 13.94
N VAL A 4 1.93 2.55 15.05
CA VAL A 4 3.28 3.11 15.08
C VAL A 4 4.37 2.03 15.08
N ILE A 5 4.02 0.73 15.20
CA ILE A 5 5.01 -0.36 15.23
C ILE A 5 5.05 -1.13 13.91
N LEU A 6 5.39 -0.48 12.79
CA LEU A 6 5.80 -1.20 11.56
C LEU A 6 6.96 -0.52 10.83
N SER A 7 7.75 0.28 11.54
CA SER A 7 9.14 0.48 11.18
C SER A 7 9.97 -0.15 12.28
N LEU A 8 10.98 -0.94 11.91
CA LEU A 8 11.88 -1.69 12.78
C LEU A 8 11.34 -3.07 13.17
N TYR A 9 11.54 -4.06 12.30
CA TYR A 9 12.45 -5.18 12.59
C TYR A 9 12.68 -5.93 11.29
N GLY A 10 13.92 -5.91 10.81
CA GLY A 10 14.35 -6.77 9.72
C GLY A 10 14.13 -8.23 10.11
N TYR A 11 13.66 -9.01 9.12
CA TYR A 11 14.04 -10.41 8.96
C TYR A 11 13.81 -11.35 10.16
N TYR A 12 12.61 -11.40 10.76
CA TYR A 12 12.20 -12.57 11.52
C TYR A 12 10.70 -12.87 11.36
N PRO A 13 10.31 -14.07 10.88
CA PRO A 13 8.92 -14.53 10.90
C PRO A 13 8.58 -14.99 12.33
N LEU A 14 8.48 -14.05 13.26
CA LEU A 14 7.95 -14.34 14.59
C LEU A 14 6.42 -14.31 14.52
N ARG A 15 5.89 -15.53 14.52
CA ARG A 15 4.50 -15.94 14.36
C ARG A 15 3.65 -15.58 15.59
N HIS A 16 3.63 -14.31 15.98
CA HIS A 16 2.72 -13.72 16.97
C HIS A 16 2.11 -12.44 16.39
N ALA A 17 1.60 -12.50 15.16
CA ALA A 17 0.93 -11.36 14.57
C ALA A 17 -0.57 -11.48 14.87
N ASP A 18 -1.05 -10.71 15.84
CA ASP A 18 -2.44 -10.29 15.80
C ASP A 18 -2.65 -9.64 14.43
N ASN A 19 -3.53 -10.22 13.61
CA ASN A 19 -3.75 -9.69 12.27
C ASN A 19 -4.15 -8.22 12.38
N LEU A 20 -3.42 -7.34 11.70
CA LEU A 20 -3.79 -5.93 11.65
C LEU A 20 -5.18 -5.81 11.03
N HIS A 21 -6.01 -4.97 11.63
CA HIS A 21 -7.41 -4.77 11.25
C HIS A 21 -7.74 -3.28 11.23
N GLY A 22 -8.88 -2.95 10.61
CA GLY A 22 -9.29 -1.57 10.43
C GLY A 22 -8.59 -0.90 9.24
N PRO A 23 -8.77 0.42 9.08
CA PRO A 23 -8.22 1.17 7.96
C PRO A 23 -6.72 1.42 8.08
N ILE A 24 -6.07 1.59 6.92
CA ILE A 24 -4.74 2.17 6.85
C ILE A 24 -4.87 3.65 7.25
N PRO A 25 -4.19 4.13 8.30
CA PRO A 25 -4.28 5.51 8.73
C PRO A 25 -3.55 6.45 7.78
N THR A 26 -4.12 7.64 7.59
CA THR A 26 -3.58 8.69 6.74
C THR A 26 -2.24 9.22 7.29
N GLU A 27 -2.00 9.08 8.60
CA GLU A 27 -0.78 9.53 9.27
C GLU A 27 0.48 8.84 8.74
N LEU A 28 0.37 7.65 8.15
CA LEU A 28 1.50 6.97 7.50
C LEU A 28 2.09 7.80 6.35
N GLY A 29 1.29 8.65 5.69
CA GLY A 29 1.77 9.58 4.66
C GLY A 29 2.73 10.67 5.17
N ARG A 30 2.89 10.80 6.49
CA ARG A 30 3.86 11.71 7.12
C ARG A 30 5.28 11.13 7.18
N LEU A 31 5.46 9.84 6.92
CA LEU A 31 6.75 9.16 6.99
C LEU A 31 7.62 9.45 5.76
N LYS A 32 8.19 10.66 5.69
CA LYS A 32 8.90 11.16 4.50
C LYS A 32 10.14 10.38 4.07
N LYS A 33 10.68 9.52 4.95
CA LYS A 33 11.87 8.68 4.69
C LYS A 33 11.54 7.20 4.48
N LEU A 34 10.26 6.81 4.56
CA LEU A 34 9.89 5.41 4.38
C LEU A 34 9.98 5.04 2.88
N GLU A 35 10.77 4.03 2.57
CA GLU A 35 10.99 3.53 1.21
C GLU A 35 10.14 2.30 0.92
N LEU A 36 9.95 1.43 1.91
CA LEU A 36 9.24 0.17 1.76
C LEU A 36 8.13 0.06 2.81
N LEU A 37 6.90 -0.18 2.36
CA LEU A 37 5.75 -0.44 3.23
C LEU A 37 5.14 -1.80 2.88
N PHE A 38 5.22 -2.73 3.82
CA PHE A 38 4.69 -4.09 3.72
C PHE A 38 3.55 -4.27 4.71
N LEU A 39 2.33 -4.48 4.21
CA LEU A 39 1.13 -4.73 5.02
C LEU A 39 0.32 -5.92 4.48
N GLN A 40 0.95 -6.84 3.74
CA GLN A 40 0.27 -7.99 3.15
C GLN A 40 -0.21 -9.03 4.17
N SER A 41 -1.21 -9.83 3.79
CA SER A 41 -1.75 -10.94 4.59
C SER A 41 -2.25 -10.51 5.97
N HIS A 42 -3.05 -9.46 5.98
CA HIS A 42 -3.74 -8.97 7.17
C HIS A 42 -5.25 -8.87 6.92
N VAL A 43 -6.01 -8.31 7.86
CA VAL A 43 -7.46 -8.09 7.71
C VAL A 43 -7.78 -6.61 7.65
N LEU A 44 -6.90 -5.83 7.01
CA LEU A 44 -7.09 -4.39 6.82
C LEU A 44 -8.31 -4.14 5.93
N THR A 45 -9.07 -3.11 6.26
CA THR A 45 -10.37 -2.75 5.63
C THR A 45 -10.38 -1.29 5.20
N GLY A 46 -11.42 -0.84 4.52
CA GLY A 46 -11.54 0.57 4.10
C GLY A 46 -10.71 0.90 2.87
N THR A 47 -10.54 2.19 2.59
CA THR A 47 -9.94 2.67 1.34
C THR A 47 -8.44 2.88 1.44
N LEU A 48 -7.76 2.87 0.29
CA LEU A 48 -6.35 3.23 0.21
C LEU A 48 -6.18 4.75 0.41
N PRO A 49 -5.41 5.23 1.42
CA PRO A 49 -5.21 6.65 1.64
C PRO A 49 -4.39 7.31 0.51
N SER A 50 -4.83 8.46 0.01
CA SER A 50 -4.11 9.20 -1.04
C SER A 50 -2.78 9.78 -0.55
N GLU A 51 -2.64 9.98 0.76
CA GLU A 51 -1.42 10.50 1.39
C GLU A 51 -0.23 9.57 1.18
N LEU A 52 -0.45 8.26 1.05
CA LEU A 52 0.59 7.29 0.70
C LEU A 52 1.11 7.52 -0.73
N GLY A 53 0.23 7.92 -1.64
CA GLY A 53 0.57 8.32 -3.01
C GLY A 53 1.36 9.63 -3.08
N SER A 54 1.53 10.35 -1.97
CA SER A 54 2.30 11.60 -1.90
C SER A 54 3.60 11.47 -1.10
N MET A 55 4.03 10.24 -0.80
CA MET A 55 5.26 9.99 -0.04
C MET A 55 6.49 10.14 -0.94
N PRO A 56 7.44 11.04 -0.61
CA PRO A 56 8.53 11.39 -1.51
C PRO A 56 9.61 10.31 -1.65
N SER A 57 9.70 9.40 -0.67
CA SER A 57 10.71 8.34 -0.65
C SER A 57 10.13 6.95 -0.90
N LEU A 58 8.80 6.78 -0.97
CA LEU A 58 8.20 5.45 -1.04
C LEU A 58 8.44 4.83 -2.42
N GLU A 59 9.06 3.66 -2.42
CA GLU A 59 9.45 2.90 -3.61
C GLU A 59 8.58 1.65 -3.81
N SER A 60 8.24 0.97 -2.71
CA SER A 60 7.40 -0.24 -2.74
C SER A 60 6.26 -0.18 -1.73
N LEU A 61 5.04 -0.40 -2.22
CA LEU A 61 3.85 -0.57 -1.41
C LEU A 61 3.22 -1.94 -1.67
N ILE A 62 3.24 -2.80 -0.66
CA ILE A 62 2.78 -4.19 -0.75
C ILE A 62 1.59 -4.39 0.19
N LEU A 63 0.40 -4.57 -0.38
CA LEU A 63 -0.87 -4.63 0.34
C LEU A 63 -1.69 -5.89 0.02
N TRP A 64 -1.10 -6.87 -0.65
CA TRP A 64 -1.85 -8.03 -1.12
C TRP A 64 -2.45 -8.86 0.03
N ASP A 65 -3.54 -9.59 -0.22
CA ASP A 65 -4.27 -10.41 0.78
C ASP A 65 -4.74 -9.57 1.97
N ASN A 66 -5.67 -8.67 1.68
CA ASN A 66 -6.36 -7.83 2.64
C ASN A 66 -7.84 -7.68 2.22
N ARG A 67 -8.60 -6.84 2.93
CA ARG A 67 -10.02 -6.55 2.65
C ARG A 67 -10.23 -5.07 2.28
N LEU A 68 -9.23 -4.44 1.67
CA LEU A 68 -9.31 -3.04 1.24
C LEU A 68 -10.33 -2.90 0.10
N THR A 69 -11.03 -1.77 0.08
CA THR A 69 -12.12 -1.49 -0.86
C THR A 69 -11.96 -0.13 -1.53
N GLY A 70 -12.87 0.19 -2.45
CA GLY A 70 -12.90 1.47 -3.16
C GLY A 70 -11.94 1.53 -4.35
N THR A 71 -11.66 2.73 -4.84
CA THR A 71 -10.77 2.96 -5.99
C THR A 71 -9.35 3.29 -5.53
N VAL A 72 -8.36 3.01 -6.38
CA VAL A 72 -6.99 3.50 -6.15
C VAL A 72 -6.94 5.02 -6.42
N PRO A 73 -6.42 5.85 -5.50
CA PRO A 73 -6.34 7.30 -5.71
C PRO A 73 -5.39 7.69 -6.84
N LEU A 74 -5.71 8.78 -7.56
CA LEU A 74 -4.91 9.28 -8.69
C LEU A 74 -3.51 9.75 -8.27
N GLU A 75 -3.33 10.13 -7.01
CA GLU A 75 -2.05 10.55 -6.43
C GLU A 75 -0.97 9.47 -6.58
N PHE A 76 -1.36 8.18 -6.62
CA PHE A 76 -0.41 7.11 -6.90
C PHE A 76 0.21 7.23 -8.30
N ALA A 77 -0.53 7.73 -9.29
CA ALA A 77 0.02 8.08 -10.60
C ALA A 77 0.72 9.45 -10.59
N GLU A 78 0.08 10.47 -10.04
CA GLU A 78 0.49 11.87 -10.24
C GLU A 78 1.58 12.34 -9.27
N HIS A 79 1.59 11.86 -8.03
CA HIS A 79 2.34 12.47 -6.92
C HIS A 79 3.34 11.55 -6.22
N ALA A 80 3.46 10.28 -6.62
CA ALA A 80 4.39 9.32 -6.00
C ALA A 80 5.72 9.26 -6.78
N PRO A 81 6.70 10.14 -6.58
CA PRO A 81 7.83 10.32 -7.51
C PRO A 81 8.77 9.10 -7.61
N LYS A 82 8.83 8.27 -6.57
CA LYS A 82 9.74 7.12 -6.49
C LYS A 82 9.03 5.76 -6.50
N LEU A 83 7.69 5.75 -6.49
CA LEU A 83 6.94 4.52 -6.36
C LEU A 83 7.03 3.73 -7.67
N THR A 84 7.69 2.57 -7.60
CA THR A 84 7.94 1.68 -8.74
C THR A 84 7.30 0.32 -8.56
N ARG A 85 6.82 -0.01 -7.35
CA ARG A 85 6.13 -1.26 -7.07
C ARG A 85 4.87 -1.02 -6.23
N LEU A 86 3.74 -1.47 -6.77
CA LEU A 86 2.44 -1.42 -6.12
C LEU A 86 1.76 -2.79 -6.29
N ASP A 87 1.55 -3.49 -5.18
CA ASP A 87 0.90 -4.81 -5.18
C ASP A 87 -0.40 -4.76 -4.37
N LEU A 88 -1.52 -4.92 -5.07
CA LEU A 88 -2.88 -4.79 -4.55
C LEU A 88 -3.67 -6.09 -4.69
N ALA A 89 -3.01 -7.21 -5.02
CA ALA A 89 -3.66 -8.50 -5.25
C ALA A 89 -4.50 -8.97 -4.07
N TRP A 90 -5.51 -9.81 -4.32
CA TRP A 90 -6.36 -10.36 -3.27
C TRP A 90 -6.90 -9.28 -2.29
N ASN A 91 -7.44 -8.20 -2.87
CA ASN A 91 -8.23 -7.17 -2.18
C ASN A 91 -9.57 -6.99 -2.90
N ASN A 92 -10.42 -6.09 -2.40
CA ASN A 92 -11.75 -5.83 -2.94
C ASN A 92 -11.84 -4.40 -3.54
N PHE A 93 -10.76 -3.94 -4.19
CA PHE A 93 -10.72 -2.69 -4.94
C PHE A 93 -11.64 -2.75 -6.17
N THR A 94 -12.19 -1.60 -6.54
CA THR A 94 -13.08 -1.41 -7.68
C THR A 94 -12.54 -0.30 -8.59
N GLY A 95 -13.16 -0.14 -9.76
CA GLY A 95 -12.76 0.87 -10.75
C GLY A 95 -11.62 0.43 -11.66
N SER A 96 -11.21 1.33 -12.57
CA SER A 96 -10.12 1.08 -13.52
C SER A 96 -8.76 1.51 -12.95
N LEU A 97 -7.70 0.78 -13.33
CA LEU A 97 -6.29 1.11 -13.04
C LEU A 97 -5.54 1.64 -14.26
N ASP A 98 -6.23 1.98 -15.36
CA ASP A 98 -5.59 2.42 -16.61
C ASP A 98 -4.70 3.66 -16.41
N PHE A 99 -5.06 4.53 -15.46
CA PHE A 99 -4.29 5.72 -15.12
C PHE A 99 -2.91 5.38 -14.52
N LEU A 100 -2.69 4.17 -13.99
CA LEU A 100 -1.39 3.72 -13.50
C LEU A 100 -0.48 3.21 -14.63
N CYS A 101 -1.01 2.86 -15.81
CA CYS A 101 -0.24 2.26 -16.91
C CYS A 101 0.97 3.10 -17.32
N GLY A 102 0.83 4.43 -17.35
CA GLY A 102 1.93 5.34 -17.68
C GLY A 102 3.05 5.38 -16.64
N LYS A 103 2.76 5.01 -15.38
CA LYS A 103 3.70 5.12 -14.28
C LYS A 103 4.54 3.87 -14.06
N PHE A 104 3.90 2.71 -13.97
CA PHE A 104 4.62 1.47 -13.72
C PHE A 104 4.84 0.65 -15.01
N GLY A 105 4.34 1.11 -16.15
CA GLY A 105 4.48 0.44 -17.44
C GLY A 105 3.63 -0.83 -17.58
N SER A 106 3.46 -1.29 -18.83
CA SER A 106 2.61 -2.45 -19.17
C SER A 106 3.08 -3.79 -18.60
N SER A 107 4.28 -3.85 -18.03
CA SER A 107 4.85 -5.04 -17.37
C SER A 107 4.65 -5.05 -15.86
N SER A 108 4.16 -3.96 -15.26
CA SER A 108 3.87 -3.93 -13.84
C SER A 108 2.55 -4.62 -13.56
N ARG A 109 2.67 -5.74 -12.85
CA ARG A 109 1.58 -6.63 -12.52
C ARG A 109 0.75 -6.01 -11.39
N TYR A 110 -0.22 -5.16 -11.71
CA TYR A 110 -1.31 -4.85 -10.78
C TYR A 110 -2.30 -6.01 -10.86
N TYR A 111 -2.03 -7.09 -10.12
CA TYR A 111 -2.99 -8.17 -10.06
C TYR A 111 -4.23 -7.67 -9.31
N LEU A 112 -5.33 -7.46 -10.02
CA LEU A 112 -6.68 -7.52 -9.46
C LEU A 112 -7.18 -8.95 -9.65
N ARG A 113 -6.65 -9.90 -8.88
CA ARG A 113 -7.28 -11.20 -8.66
C ARG A 113 -7.03 -11.61 -7.24
#